data_AF-A0A7X0F619-F1
#
_entry.id   AF-A0A7X0F619-F1
#
_cell.length_a   1.000
_cell.length_b   1.000
_cell.length_c   1.000
_cell.angle_alpha   90.00
_cell.angle_beta   90.00
_cell.angle_gamma   90.00
#
_symmetry.space_group_name_H-M   'P 1'
#
loop_
_entity.id
_entity.type
_entity.pdbx_description
1 polymer ?
#
loop_
_entity_poly.entity_id
_entity_poly.type
_entity_poly.pdbx_seq_one_letter_code
_entity_poly.pdbx_strand_id
1 'polypeptide(L)' 'MTKSAETSQRDLAVKLIERHAIMRLSDLKRRGINPVTLARLVDERVLERPSRGLYERAGAEVDVAHSLAEVATRVP' A
#
# COMPACT_ATOMS: atom_id res chain seq x y z
N MET A 1 -9.69 22.76 13.01
CA MET A 1 -8.70 22.06 12.16
C MET A 1 -9.46 21.23 11.13
N THR A 2 -9.76 21.80 9.97
CA THR A 2 -10.53 21.13 8.91
C THR A 2 -9.78 21.31 7.60
N LYS A 3 -9.01 20.31 7.18
CA LYS A 3 -8.46 20.27 5.82
C LYS A 3 -9.32 19.30 5.01
N SER A 4 -10.51 19.75 4.65
CA SER A 4 -11.38 19.04 3.71
C SER A 4 -10.93 19.35 2.28
N ALA A 5 -10.82 18.27 1.49
CA ALA A 5 -11.19 18.20 0.08
C ALA A 5 -10.17 18.50 -1.03
N GLU A 6 -8.86 18.30 -0.80
CA GLU A 6 -7.97 17.85 -1.89
C GLU A 6 -7.25 16.62 -1.35
N THR A 7 -7.67 15.42 -1.79
CA THR A 7 -6.97 14.19 -1.37
C THR A 7 -5.55 14.30 -1.90
N SER A 8 -4.58 14.48 -1.00
CA SER A 8 -3.20 14.68 -1.42
C SER A 8 -2.73 13.44 -2.19
N GLN A 9 -1.80 13.60 -3.14
CA GLN A 9 -1.25 12.43 -3.86
C GLN A 9 -0.69 11.38 -2.89
N ARG A 10 -0.23 11.80 -1.71
CA ARG A 10 0.14 10.91 -0.59
C ARG A 10 -1.04 10.08 -0.12
N ASP A 11 -2.12 10.73 0.30
CA ASP A 11 -3.29 10.05 0.85
C ASP A 11 -3.94 9.13 -0.18
N LEU A 12 -3.94 9.55 -1.45
CA LEU A 12 -4.41 8.72 -2.55
C LEU A 12 -3.51 7.49 -2.73
N ALA A 13 -2.17 7.65 -2.75
CA ALA A 13 -1.24 6.53 -2.89
C ALA A 13 -1.40 5.50 -1.76
N VAL A 14 -1.47 5.97 -0.51
CA VAL A 14 -1.66 5.11 0.66
C VAL A 14 -2.99 4.36 0.59
N LYS A 15 -4.11 5.06 0.35
CA LYS A 15 -5.44 4.42 0.24
C LYS A 15 -5.53 3.38 -0.89
N LEU A 16 -4.83 3.60 -2.00
CA LEU A 16 -4.84 2.63 -3.10
C LEU A 16 -4.01 1.40 -2.76
N ILE A 17 -2.85 1.57 -2.14
CA ILE A 17 -2.00 0.46 -1.73
C ILE A 17 -2.65 -0.35 -0.59
N GLU A 18 -3.29 0.31 0.38
CA GLU A 18 -4.08 -0.37 1.43
C GLU A 18 -5.19 -1.25 0.86
N ARG A 19 -5.83 -0.84 -0.24
CA ARG A 19 -6.89 -1.63 -0.89
C ARG A 19 -6.39 -2.77 -1.79
N HIS A 20 -5.18 -2.67 -2.34
CA HIS A 20 -4.67 -3.59 -3.35
C HIS A 20 -3.49 -4.45 -2.85
N ALA A 21 -3.02 -4.24 -1.62
CA ALA A 21 -1.81 -4.78 -1.00
C ALA A 21 -0.50 -4.34 -1.71
N ILE A 22 -0.41 -4.52 -3.03
CA ILE A 22 0.72 -4.16 -3.87
C ILE A 22 0.23 -3.53 -5.18
N MET A 23 0.96 -2.54 -5.69
CA MET A 23 0.61 -1.83 -6.93
C MET A 23 1.83 -1.53 -7.80
N ARG A 24 1.65 -1.52 -9.13
CA ARG A 24 2.70 -1.09 -10.05
C ARG A 24 2.77 0.43 -10.16
N LEU A 25 3.98 0.94 -10.44
CA LEU A 25 4.22 2.35 -10.75
C LEU A 25 3.32 2.85 -11.89
N SER A 26 3.10 2.04 -12.91
CA SER A 26 2.23 2.38 -14.04
C SER A 26 0.79 2.61 -13.63
N ASP A 27 0.26 1.80 -12.71
CA ASP A 27 -1.10 1.93 -12.18
C ASP A 27 -1.24 3.19 -11.32
N LEU A 28 -0.25 3.45 -10.47
CA LEU A 28 -0.19 4.64 -9.62
C LEU A 28 -0.09 5.91 -10.48
N LYS A 29 0.73 5.90 -11.54
CA LYS A 29 0.83 7.00 -12.52
C LYS A 29 -0.49 7.25 -13.24
N ARG A 30 -1.18 6.19 -13.68
CA ARG A 30 -2.52 6.29 -14.31
C ARG A 30 -3.55 6.95 -13.40
N ARG A 31 -3.37 6.81 -12.08
CA ARG A 31 -4.22 7.42 -11.05
C ARG A 31 -3.72 8.82 -10.61
N GLY A 32 -2.77 9.40 -11.33
CA GLY A 32 -2.28 10.77 -11.08
C GLY A 32 -1.22 10.88 -9.98
N ILE A 33 -0.63 9.77 -9.53
CA ILE A 33 0.40 9.79 -8.49
C ILE A 33 1.77 9.96 -9.13
N ASN A 34 2.48 11.02 -8.72
CA ASN A 34 3.83 11.30 -9.19
C ASN A 34 4.86 10.31 -8.58
N PRO A 35 5.81 9.77 -9.37
CA PRO A 35 6.93 8.98 -8.87
C PRO A 35 7.73 9.63 -7.74
N VAL A 36 7.88 10.96 -7.75
CA VAL A 36 8.57 11.71 -6.70
C VAL A 36 7.83 11.58 -5.36
N THR A 37 6.49 11.64 -5.38
CA THR A 37 5.66 11.40 -4.20
C THR A 37 5.89 9.98 -3.66
N LEU A 38 5.93 8.99 -4.55
CA LEU A 38 6.17 7.60 -4.15
C LEU A 38 7.57 7.39 -3.57
N ALA A 39 8.60 7.99 -4.17
CA ALA A 39 9.97 7.94 -3.66
C ALA A 39 10.04 8.52 -2.25
N ARG A 40 9.44 9.69 -2.02
CA ARG A 40 9.36 10.31 -0.71
C ARG A 40 8.64 9.43 0.32
N LEU A 41 7.57 8.75 -0.07
CA LEU A 41 6.85 7.83 0.83
C LEU A 41 7.68 6.58 1.15
N VAL A 42 8.54 6.14 0.24
CA VAL A 42 9.49 5.06 0.52
C VAL A 42 10.59 5.52 1.48
N ASP A 43 11.15 6.71 1.26
CA ASP A 43 12.16 7.31 2.14
C ASP A 43 11.61 7.54 3.55
N GLU A 44 10.36 7.98 3.66
CA GLU A 44 9.64 8.16 4.94
C GLU A 44 9.14 6.85 5.56
N ARG A 45 9.47 5.67 4.99
CA ARG A 45 9.03 4.34 5.47
C ARG A 45 7.50 4.21 5.58
N VAL A 46 6.75 4.90 4.71
CA VAL A 46 5.30 4.74 4.56
C VAL A 46 4.98 3.66 3.53
N LEU A 47 5.77 3.60 2.46
CA LEU A 47 5.67 2.56 1.45
C LEU A 47 6.98 1.79 1.37
N GLU A 48 6.91 0.56 0.89
CA GLU A 48 8.08 -0.24 0.54
C GLU A 48 8.08 -0.53 -0.95
N ARG A 49 9.28 -0.78 -1.49
CA ARG A 49 9.50 -1.07 -2.91
C ARG A 49 10.16 -2.44 -3.02
N PRO A 50 9.40 -3.54 -2.93
CA PRO A 50 9.95 -4.90 -2.91
C PRO A 50 10.66 -5.26 -4.23
N SER A 51 10.27 -4.63 -5.35
CA SER A 51 10.96 -4.78 -6.62
C SER A 51 10.83 -3.54 -7.51
N ARG A 52 11.51 -3.54 -8.67
CA ARG A 52 11.53 -2.39 -9.58
C ARG A 52 10.11 -2.06 -10.08
N GLY A 53 9.59 -0.93 -9.59
CA GLY A 53 8.28 -0.42 -9.99
C GLY A 53 7.09 -1.08 -9.29
N LEU A 54 7.30 -1.86 -8.23
CA LEU A 54 6.24 -2.31 -7.33
C LEU A 54 6.29 -1.52 -6.02
N TYR A 55 5.12 -1.18 -5.50
CA TYR A 55 4.96 -0.45 -4.25
C TYR A 55 3.92 -1.14 -3.38
N GLU A 56 4.24 -1.32 -2.10
CA GLU A 56 3.36 -1.89 -1.08
C GLU A 56 3.44 -1.09 0.22
N ARG A 57 2.61 -1.41 1.21
CA ARG A 57 2.59 -0.70 2.48
C ARG A 57 3.81 -1.09 3.32
N ALA A 58 4.59 -0.11 3.75
CA ALA A 58 5.72 -0.37 4.64
C ALA A 58 5.25 -0.91 5.98
N GLY A 59 5.87 -1.99 6.45
CA GLY A 59 5.49 -2.64 7.70
C GLY A 59 4.02 -3.09 7.75
N ALA A 60 3.37 -3.28 6.60
CA ALA A 60 2.31 -4.27 6.57
C ALA A 60 3.01 -5.59 6.89
N GLU A 61 2.90 -6.03 8.15
CA GLU A 61 2.90 -7.45 8.43
C GLU A 61 1.91 -8.01 7.41
N VAL A 62 2.44 -8.56 6.32
CA VAL A 62 1.67 -9.44 5.47
C VAL A 62 1.20 -10.46 6.46
N ASP A 63 -0.08 -10.42 6.78
CA ASP A 63 -0.75 -11.36 7.66
C ASP A 63 -0.79 -12.71 6.94
N VAL A 64 0.39 -13.27 6.67
CA VAL A 64 0.59 -14.65 6.23
C VAL A 64 0.20 -15.59 7.38
N ALA A 65 -0.02 -15.07 8.59
CA ALA A 65 -0.57 -15.80 9.73
C ALA A 65 -2.10 -15.91 9.74
N HIS A 66 -2.85 -15.20 8.87
CA HIS A 66 -4.31 -15.33 8.78
C HIS A 66 -4.82 -16.20 7.62
N SER A 67 -3.96 -17.00 6.98
CA SER A 67 -4.39 -18.02 6.01
C SER A 67 -4.08 -19.46 6.44
N LEU A 68 -3.69 -19.70 7.70
CA LEU A 68 -3.58 -21.06 8.25
C LEU A 68 -4.41 -21.32 9.52
N ALA A 69 -5.18 -20.34 9.99
CA ALA A 69 -5.97 -20.45 11.23
C ALA A 69 -7.47 -20.72 11.03
N GLU A 70 -7.98 -20.88 9.79
CA GLU A 70 -9.38 -21.25 9.55
C GLU A 70 -9.62 -22.75 9.36
N VAL A 71 -8.57 -23.59 9.24
CA VAL A 71 -8.74 -25.04 8.95
C VAL A 71 -8.50 -25.93 10.19
N ALA A 72 -7.90 -25.43 11.26
CA ALA A 72 -7.53 -26.27 12.42
C ALA A 72 -8.63 -26.47 13.48
N THR A 73 -9.81 -25.86 13.35
CA THR A 73 -10.93 -26.04 14.32
C THR A 73 -12.07 -26.91 13.78
N ARG A 74 -11.87 -27.60 12.65
CA ARG A 74 -12.83 -28.58 12.14
C ARG A 74 -12.15 -29.92 11.83
N VAL A 75 -11.44 -30.42 12.83
CA VAL A 75 -11.16 -31.85 12.95
C VAL A 75 -12.34 -32.45 13.73
N PRO A 76 -13.14 -33.36 13.14
CA PRO A 76 -14.21 -34.07 13.86
C PRO A 76 -13.66 -35.06 14.90
#